data_AF-A0A561TQG1-F1
#
_entry.id   AF-A0A561TQG1-F1
#
_cell.length_a   1.000
_cell.length_b   1.000
_cell.length_c   1.000
_cell.angle_alpha   90.00
_cell.angle_beta   90.00
_cell.angle_gamma   90.00
#
_symmetry.space_group_name_H-M   'P 1'
#
loop_
_entity.id
_entity.type
_entity.pdbx_description
1 polymer ?
#
loop_
_entity_poly.entity_id
_entity_poly.type
_entity_poly.pdbx_seq_one_letter_code
_entity_poly.pdbx_strand_id
1 'polypeptide(L)'
;MSTAATRPARPAPTSESAHMTKEKTFTLIVDAVREILPELADHDFGETDTLDGLGANSMDRAEIVMTVLEEMDLDIPLVDTHGPRNLGELAQHLSDTAAVKAG
;
A
#
# COMPACT_ATOMS: atom_id res chain seq x y z
N MET A 1 -25.90 -19.43 18.23
CA MET A 1 -26.53 -18.14 17.86
C MET A 1 -25.51 -17.04 18.09
N SER A 2 -25.41 -16.09 17.14
CA SER A 2 -24.64 -14.83 17.20
C SER A 2 -23.11 -14.93 17.18
N THR A 3 -22.35 -14.24 16.33
CA THR A 3 -22.65 -13.17 15.35
C THR A 3 -21.65 -13.23 14.20
N ALA A 4 -22.17 -13.08 12.99
CA ALA A 4 -21.40 -12.83 11.79
C ALA A 4 -20.67 -11.48 11.93
N ALA A 5 -19.34 -11.49 11.90
CA ALA A 5 -18.58 -10.31 11.53
C ALA A 5 -18.58 -10.24 10.00
N THR A 6 -19.54 -9.49 9.48
CA THR A 6 -19.54 -8.94 8.13
C THR A 6 -18.18 -8.30 7.88
N ARG A 7 -17.28 -8.97 7.16
CA ARG A 7 -16.18 -8.27 6.47
C ARG A 7 -16.85 -7.35 5.45
N PRO A 8 -16.63 -6.03 5.48
CA PRO A 8 -17.06 -5.19 4.38
C PRO A 8 -16.41 -5.72 3.10
N ALA A 9 -17.21 -5.77 2.05
CA ALA A 9 -16.79 -6.18 0.73
C ALA A 9 -15.55 -5.39 0.32
N ARG A 10 -14.51 -6.12 -0.07
CA ARG A 10 -13.38 -5.59 -0.85
C ARG A 10 -14.00 -4.76 -1.99
N PRO A 11 -13.81 -3.43 -2.06
CA PRO A 11 -14.21 -2.72 -3.26
C PRO A 11 -13.37 -3.32 -4.39
N ALA A 12 -14.01 -4.09 -5.26
CA ALA A 12 -13.36 -4.53 -6.48
C ALA A 12 -12.97 -3.25 -7.24
N PRO A 13 -11.67 -3.00 -7.50
CA PRO A 13 -11.32 -1.92 -8.41
C PRO A 13 -11.89 -2.30 -9.78
N THR A 14 -12.90 -1.54 -10.16
CA THR A 14 -13.60 -1.53 -11.44
C THR A 14 -12.61 -1.73 -12.59
N SER A 15 -12.93 -2.63 -13.51
CA SER A 15 -12.20 -2.78 -14.76
C SER A 15 -12.08 -1.42 -15.47
N GLU A 16 -10.86 -0.91 -15.63
CA GLU A 16 -10.40 -0.21 -16.83
C GLU A 16 -8.87 0.04 -16.76
N SER A 17 -8.14 -0.69 -17.62
CA SER A 17 -6.92 -0.28 -18.32
C SER A 17 -5.77 0.42 -17.56
N ALA A 18 -4.71 -0.36 -17.29
CA ALA A 18 -3.30 0.00 -17.49
C ALA A 18 -2.77 1.39 -17.05
N HIS A 19 -3.28 1.96 -15.96
CA HIS A 19 -2.56 3.00 -15.21
C HIS A 19 -2.62 2.66 -13.72
N MET A 20 -1.47 2.31 -13.14
CA MET A 20 -1.32 2.29 -11.69
C MET A 20 -1.32 3.75 -11.21
N THR A 21 -2.51 4.27 -10.90
CA THR A 21 -2.66 5.61 -10.34
C THR A 21 -2.23 5.61 -8.88
N LYS A 22 -1.78 6.78 -8.40
CA LYS A 22 -1.43 7.00 -6.99
C LYS A 22 -2.49 6.47 -6.02
N GLU A 23 -3.77 6.69 -6.31
CA GLU A 23 -4.89 6.27 -5.45
C GLU A 23 -4.97 4.74 -5.32
N LYS A 24 -4.73 4.03 -6.44
CA LYS A 24 -4.72 2.57 -6.45
C LYS A 24 -3.52 2.04 -5.68
N THR A 25 -2.34 2.61 -5.91
CA THR A 25 -1.13 2.27 -5.15
C THR A 25 -1.29 2.55 -3.67
N PHE A 26 -1.89 3.68 -3.30
CA PHE A 26 -2.19 4.01 -1.91
C PHE A 26 -3.11 2.98 -1.27
N THR A 27 -4.14 2.54 -1.98
CA THR A 27 -5.05 1.49 -1.52
C THR A 27 -4.30 0.18 -1.28
N LEU A 28 -3.41 -0.22 -2.18
CA LEU A 28 -2.56 -1.42 -2.01
C LEU A 28 -1.66 -1.30 -0.78
N ILE A 29 -1.03 -0.14 -0.56
CA ILE A 29 -0.20 0.11 0.62
C ILE A 29 -1.04 -0.03 1.89
N VAL A 30 -2.22 0.58 1.94
CA VAL A 30 -3.12 0.49 3.11
C VAL A 30 -3.55 -0.96 3.37
N ASP A 31 -3.91 -1.70 2.33
CA ASP A 31 -4.27 -3.12 2.48
C ASP A 31 -3.09 -3.95 3.00
N ALA A 32 -1.87 -3.75 2.48
CA ALA A 32 -0.67 -4.42 2.97
C ALA A 32 -0.36 -4.05 4.43
N VAL A 33 -0.50 -2.78 4.80
CA VAL A 33 -0.35 -2.33 6.19
C VAL A 33 -1.36 -3.03 7.10
N ARG A 34 -2.61 -3.18 6.67
CA ARG A 34 -3.64 -3.86 7.47
C ARG A 34 -3.40 -5.36 7.61
N GLU A 35 -2.78 -6.00 6.62
CA GLU A 35 -2.37 -7.41 6.74
C GLU A 35 -1.22 -7.60 7.73
N ILE A 36 -0.23 -6.71 7.70
CA ILE A 36 0.99 -6.82 8.50
C ILE A 36 0.80 -6.28 9.92
N LEU A 37 0.05 -5.18 10.05
CA LEU A 37 -0.32 -4.52 11.30
C LEU A 37 -1.84 -4.60 11.50
N PRO A 38 -2.37 -5.77 11.92
CA PRO A 38 -3.81 -5.95 12.12
C PRO A 38 -4.37 -5.05 13.24
N GLU A 39 -3.51 -4.51 14.10
CA GLU A 39 -3.88 -3.51 15.11
C GLU A 39 -4.35 -2.17 14.51
N LEU A 40 -3.97 -1.88 13.27
CA LEU A 40 -4.38 -0.70 12.51
C LEU A 40 -5.54 -0.99 11.54
N ALA A 41 -6.19 -2.15 11.64
CA ALA A 41 -7.29 -2.53 10.75
C ALA A 41 -8.43 -1.48 10.72
N ASP A 42 -8.75 -0.92 11.89
CA ASP A 42 -9.77 0.12 12.08
C ASP A 42 -9.19 1.55 12.02
N HIS A 43 -7.92 1.71 11.64
CA HIS A 43 -7.28 3.02 11.49
C HIS A 43 -7.67 3.68 10.17
N ASP A 44 -7.99 4.97 10.23
CA ASP A 44 -8.20 5.83 9.06
C ASP A 44 -6.84 6.31 8.55
N PHE A 45 -6.31 5.65 7.51
CA PHE A 45 -5.05 6.02 6.88
C PHE A 45 -5.22 7.23 5.95
N GLY A 46 -4.39 8.25 6.18
CA GLY A 46 -4.23 9.43 5.34
C GLY A 46 -2.87 9.47 4.63
N GLU A 47 -2.77 10.34 3.62
CA GLU A 47 -1.54 10.52 2.84
C GLU A 47 -0.35 11.02 3.67
N THR A 48 -0.63 11.72 4.76
CA THR A 48 0.37 12.28 5.67
C THR A 48 0.88 11.28 6.69
N ASP A 49 0.21 10.14 6.84
CA ASP A 49 0.65 9.11 7.79
C ASP A 49 1.96 8.49 7.36
N THR A 50 2.76 8.11 8.34
CA THR A 50 4.07 7.51 8.12
C THR A 50 4.05 6.10 8.67
N LEU A 51 4.70 5.18 7.96
CA LEU A 51 4.82 3.79 8.42
C LEU A 51 5.43 3.73 9.83
N ASP A 52 6.47 4.54 10.08
CA ASP A 52 7.09 4.68 11.40
C ASP A 52 6.11 5.19 12.47
N GLY A 53 5.32 6.23 12.15
CA GLY A 53 4.34 6.81 13.07
C GLY A 53 3.15 5.90 13.37
N LEU A 54 2.85 4.98 12.45
CA LEU A 54 1.85 3.93 12.60
C LEU A 54 2.36 2.73 13.42
N GLY A 55 3.65 2.70 13.77
CA GLY A 55 4.28 1.61 14.52
C GLY A 55 4.93 0.55 13.65
N ALA A 56 4.96 0.72 12.32
CA ALA A 56 5.67 -0.18 11.43
C ALA A 56 7.19 -0.01 11.62
N ASN A 57 7.83 -1.10 12.03
CA ASN A 57 9.29 -1.12 12.19
C ASN A 57 9.99 -1.36 10.83
N SER A 58 11.32 -1.45 10.82
CA SER A 58 12.06 -1.67 9.56
C SER A 58 11.77 -3.00 8.87
N MET A 59 11.34 -4.04 9.61
CA MET A 59 10.94 -5.32 9.04
C MET A 59 9.54 -5.19 8.43
N ASP A 60 8.58 -4.64 9.18
CA ASP A 60 7.21 -4.44 8.70
C ASP A 60 7.19 -3.55 7.45
N ARG A 61 7.96 -2.45 7.45
CA ARG A 61 8.09 -1.56 6.28
C ARG A 61 8.60 -2.30 5.06
N ALA A 62 9.59 -3.18 5.24
CA ALA A 62 10.11 -3.97 4.12
C ALA A 62 9.05 -4.92 3.58
N GLU A 63 8.32 -5.62 4.45
CA GLU A 63 7.24 -6.52 4.03
C GLU A 63 6.10 -5.77 3.33
N ILE A 64 5.63 -4.65 3.89
CA ILE A 64 4.58 -3.81 3.30
C ILE A 64 4.96 -3.41 1.88
N VAL A 65 6.18 -2.89 1.71
CA VAL A 65 6.65 -2.48 0.40
C VAL A 65 6.78 -3.68 -0.54
N MET A 66 7.35 -4.81 -0.08
CA MET A 66 7.46 -6.02 -0.90
C MET A 66 6.10 -6.49 -1.40
N THR A 67 5.09 -6.58 -0.52
CA THR A 67 3.72 -6.97 -0.89
C THR A 67 3.14 -6.04 -1.96
N VAL A 68 3.32 -4.73 -1.81
CA VAL A 68 2.81 -3.76 -2.81
C VAL A 68 3.56 -3.89 -4.14
N LEU A 69 4.88 -4.08 -4.10
CA LEU A 69 5.68 -4.29 -5.31
C LEU A 69 5.27 -5.55 -6.06
N GLU A 70 5.03 -6.66 -5.34
CA GLU A 70 4.53 -7.91 -5.90
C GLU A 70 3.14 -7.74 -6.54
N GLU A 71 2.20 -7.08 -5.86
CA GLU A 71 0.86 -6.78 -6.40
C GLU A 71 0.91 -5.87 -7.63
N MET A 72 1.94 -5.04 -7.74
CA MET A 72 2.18 -4.16 -8.88
C MET A 72 3.06 -4.79 -9.98
N ASP A 73 3.54 -6.02 -9.79
CA ASP A 73 4.51 -6.69 -10.67
C ASP A 73 5.80 -5.86 -10.89
N LEU A 74 6.19 -5.09 -9.86
CA LEU A 74 7.35 -4.19 -9.88
C LEU A 74 8.57 -4.85 -9.24
N ASP A 75 9.52 -5.27 -10.08
CA ASP A 75 10.84 -5.68 -9.61
C ASP A 75 11.76 -4.46 -9.44
N ILE A 76 11.75 -3.82 -8.27
CA ILE A 76 12.67 -2.73 -7.92
C ILE A 76 13.33 -2.98 -6.55
N PRO A 77 14.56 -2.48 -6.32
CA PRO A 77 15.20 -2.58 -5.01
C PRO A 77 14.41 -1.83 -3.92
N LEU A 78 14.22 -2.44 -2.75
CA LEU A 78 13.60 -1.76 -1.59
C LEU A 78 14.33 -0.47 -1.19
N VAL A 79 15.64 -0.39 -1.45
CA VAL A 79 16.44 0.83 -1.20
C VAL A 79 15.93 2.03 -2.00
N ASP A 80 15.33 1.83 -3.17
CA ASP A 80 14.76 2.92 -3.96
C ASP A 80 13.46 3.45 -3.33
N THR A 81 12.76 2.61 -2.56
CA THR A 81 11.53 2.96 -1.84
C THR A 81 11.77 3.63 -0.48
N HIS A 82 13.04 3.89 -0.11
CA HIS A 82 13.42 4.54 1.15
C HIS A 82 13.38 6.08 1.11
N GLY A 83 13.10 6.68 -0.05
CA GLY A 83 12.95 8.14 -0.20
C GLY A 83 11.67 8.70 0.43
N PRO A 84 10.50 8.12 0.14
CA PRO A 84 9.21 8.53 0.71
C PRO A 84 9.16 8.48 2.24
N ARG A 85 8.61 9.53 2.85
CA ARG A 85 8.47 9.64 4.32
C ARG A 85 7.09 9.26 4.81
N ASN A 86 6.08 9.42 3.96
CA ASN A 86 4.68 9.18 4.26
C ASN A 86 4.06 8.27 3.19
N LEU A 87 2.86 7.74 3.49
CA LEU A 87 2.13 6.83 2.62
C LEU A 87 1.81 7.47 1.27
N GLY A 88 1.48 8.76 1.24
CA GLY A 88 1.17 9.49 0.01
C GLY A 88 2.37 9.64 -0.92
N GLU A 89 3.54 9.96 -0.37
CA GLU A 89 4.80 10.01 -1.11
C GLU A 89 5.19 8.63 -1.62
N LEU A 90 4.95 7.56 -0.83
CA LEU A 90 5.26 6.19 -1.23
C LEU A 90 4.37 5.77 -2.41
N ALA A 91 3.08 6.05 -2.31
CA ALA A 91 2.13 5.80 -3.38
C ALA A 91 2.49 6.56 -4.65
N GLN A 92 2.86 7.83 -4.51
CA GLN A 92 3.29 8.66 -5.63
C GLN A 92 4.54 8.06 -6.28
N HIS A 93 5.59 7.80 -5.51
CA HIS A 93 6.86 7.27 -5.98
C HIS A 93 6.72 5.94 -6.73
N LEU A 94 5.91 5.02 -6.21
CA LEU A 94 5.63 3.74 -6.85
C LEU A 94 4.79 3.91 -8.13
N SER A 95 3.82 4.82 -8.14
CA SER A 95 3.04 5.12 -9.35
C SER A 95 3.90 5.75 -10.46
N ASP A 96 4.79 6.67 -10.12
CA ASP A 96 5.76 7.25 -11.05
C ASP A 96 6.70 6.18 -11.60
N THR A 97 7.19 5.28 -10.73
CA THR A 97 8.07 4.17 -11.14
C THR A 97 7.37 3.20 -12.10
N ALA A 98 6.11 2.87 -11.84
CA ALA A 98 5.30 2.05 -12.73
C ALA A 98 5.08 2.72 -14.10
N ALA A 99 4.85 4.04 -14.11
CA ALA A 99 4.70 4.80 -15.35
C ALA A 99 6.00 4.81 -16.18
N VAL A 100 7.17 4.92 -15.52
CA VAL A 100 8.47 4.87 -16.19
C VAL A 100 8.76 3.50 -16.80
N LYS A 101 8.39 2.39 -16.14
CA LYS A 101 8.55 1.03 -16.70
C LYS A 101 7.58 0.71 -17.85
N ALA A 102 6.45 1.42 -17.94
CA ALA A 102 5.45 1.20 -18.97
C ALA A 102 5.73 1.93 -20.30
N GLY A 103 6.71 2.83 -20.35
CA GLY A 103 7.12 3.59 -21.54
C GLY A 103 8.41 3.07 -22.16
#